data_AF-A0A3D5T1A1-F1
#
_entry.id   AF-A0A3D5T1A1-F1
#
_cell.length_a   1.000
_cell.length_b   1.000
_cell.length_c   1.000
_cell.angle_alpha   90.00
_cell.angle_beta   90.00
_cell.angle_gamma   90.00
#
_symmetry.space_group_name_H-M   'P 1'
#
loop_
_entity.id
_entity.type
_entity.pdbx_description
1 polymer ?
#
loop_
_entity_poly.entity_id
_entity_poly.type
_entity_poly.pdbx_seq_one_letter_code
_entity_poly.pdbx_strand_id
1 'polypeptide(L)'
;MTGRPDGGAGKLWSGRFDEPVGETVKRYTASVAFDRRLALHDIRGSLAHARMLAHRGILGAGDLAAIEEGLARIGSEIESGTFVWSVDDEDVHLNIEKRLTALIGDAGKRLHTGRSR
;
A
#
# COMPACT_ATOMS: atom_id res chain seq x y z
N MET A 1 1.48 36.11 -5.53
CA MET A 1 1.67 34.86 -6.29
C MET A 1 1.99 33.76 -5.29
N THR A 2 1.01 32.90 -5.04
CA THR A 2 1.00 31.81 -4.06
C THR A 2 1.70 30.58 -4.63
N GLY A 3 2.69 30.05 -3.94
CA GLY A 3 3.22 28.70 -4.17
C GLY A 3 3.00 27.85 -2.93
N ARG A 4 2.08 26.88 -3.01
CA ARG A 4 1.92 25.81 -2.01
C ARG A 4 3.00 24.76 -2.29
N PRO A 5 3.79 24.30 -1.30
CA PRO A 5 4.63 23.13 -1.49
C PRO A 5 3.78 21.86 -1.47
N ASP A 6 4.15 20.94 -2.36
CA ASP A 6 3.45 19.71 -2.69
C ASP A 6 3.29 18.76 -1.50
N GLY A 7 2.10 18.17 -1.40
CA GLY A 7 1.73 17.20 -0.37
C GLY A 7 2.48 15.89 -0.54
N GLY A 8 3.50 15.68 0.30
CA GLY A 8 4.15 14.39 0.47
C GLY A 8 3.13 13.34 0.94
N ALA A 9 3.15 12.18 0.29
CA ALA A 9 2.36 11.01 0.66
C ALA A 9 2.64 10.63 2.12
N GLY A 10 1.77 11.08 3.02
CA GLY A 10 1.92 10.98 4.46
C GLY A 10 1.94 9.52 4.89
N LYS A 11 2.97 9.15 5.67
CA LYS A 11 2.95 7.95 6.50
C LYS A 11 1.70 8.05 7.39
N LEU A 12 0.89 6.99 7.49
CA LEU A 12 -0.44 7.06 8.13
C LEU A 12 -0.42 7.65 9.55
N TRP A 13 0.72 7.56 10.25
CA TRP A 13 0.91 8.12 11.59
C TRP A 13 1.42 9.57 11.62
N SER A 14 2.16 10.03 10.60
CA SER A 14 2.82 11.35 10.63
C SER A 14 1.87 12.53 10.40
N GLY A 15 0.63 12.30 9.97
CA GLY A 15 -0.34 13.38 9.72
C GLY A 15 -0.85 14.11 10.98
N ARG A 16 -0.44 13.68 12.19
CA ARG A 16 -0.89 14.25 13.48
C ARG A 16 0.19 14.93 14.30
N PHE A 17 1.45 14.91 13.84
CA PHE A 17 2.59 15.43 14.60
C PHE A 17 3.47 16.32 13.71
N ASP A 18 3.91 17.45 14.25
CA ASP A 18 4.78 18.39 13.54
C ASP A 18 6.27 17.96 13.53
N GLU A 19 6.65 17.01 14.39
CA GLU A 19 8.03 16.52 14.51
C GLU A 19 8.26 15.17 13.82
N PRO A 20 9.46 14.94 13.23
CA PRO A 20 9.80 13.66 12.65
C PRO A 20 9.85 12.55 13.71
N VAL A 21 9.21 11.41 13.41
CA VAL A 21 9.33 10.21 14.25
C VAL A 21 10.80 9.78 14.32
N GLY A 22 11.34 9.69 15.54
CA GLY A 22 12.71 9.24 15.77
C GLY A 22 12.98 7.85 15.21
N GLU A 23 14.21 7.62 14.71
CA GLU A 23 14.62 6.37 14.06
C GLU A 23 14.39 5.13 14.95
N THR A 24 14.62 5.27 16.26
CA THR A 24 14.37 4.21 17.24
C THR A 24 12.89 3.81 17.30
N VAL A 25 11.97 4.79 17.25
CA VAL A 25 10.53 4.52 17.26
C VAL A 25 10.13 3.80 15.98
N LYS A 26 10.61 4.25 14.80
CA LYS A 26 10.33 3.59 13.52
C LYS A 26 10.75 2.13 13.52
N ARG A 27 11.97 1.82 14.00
CA ARG A 27 12.44 0.43 14.10
C ARG A 27 11.64 -0.39 15.10
N TYR A 28 11.20 0.22 16.21
CA TYR A 28 10.41 -0.46 17.22
C TYR A 28 9.00 -0.82 16.72
N THR A 29 8.39 0.06 15.92
CA THR A 29 7.02 -0.14 15.43
C THR A 29 6.95 -0.93 14.12
N ALA A 30 8.02 -1.00 13.34
CA ALA A 30 8.03 -1.73 12.07
C ALA A 30 7.92 -3.24 12.28
N SER A 31 6.94 -3.86 11.63
CA SER A 31 6.69 -5.31 11.63
C SER A 31 7.15 -6.01 10.36
N VAL A 32 7.52 -5.27 9.30
CA VAL A 32 7.90 -5.82 7.98
C VAL A 32 8.95 -6.94 8.04
N ALA A 33 9.86 -6.88 9.02
CA ALA A 33 10.89 -7.90 9.20
C ALA A 33 10.32 -9.30 9.42
N PHE A 34 9.13 -9.43 10.03
CA PHE A 34 8.50 -10.71 10.32
C PHE A 34 7.14 -10.93 9.65
N ASP A 35 6.37 -9.87 9.38
CA ASP A 35 5.02 -9.99 8.81
C ASP A 35 5.01 -10.15 7.28
N ARG A 36 6.12 -9.88 6.57
CA ARG A 36 6.27 -10.09 5.12
C ARG A 36 5.91 -11.51 4.66
N ARG A 37 5.97 -12.50 5.56
CA ARG A 37 5.50 -13.87 5.33
C ARG A 37 3.99 -13.94 4.98
N LEU A 38 3.23 -12.91 5.32
CA LEU A 38 1.80 -12.77 5.07
C LEU A 38 1.48 -12.11 3.73
N ALA A 39 2.48 -11.72 2.93
CA ALA A 39 2.28 -10.90 1.74
C ALA A 39 1.29 -11.51 0.72
N LEU A 40 1.40 -12.82 0.44
CA LEU A 40 0.45 -13.49 -0.46
C LEU A 40 -0.97 -13.57 0.13
N HIS A 41 -1.11 -13.57 1.46
CA HIS A 41 -2.43 -13.49 2.10
C HIS A 41 -3.01 -12.09 1.98
N ASP A 42 -2.20 -11.05 2.19
CA ASP A 42 -2.63 -9.66 2.00
C ASP A 42 -3.05 -9.41 0.54
N ILE A 43 -2.29 -9.89 -0.44
CA ILE A 43 -2.64 -9.79 -1.86
C ILE A 43 -3.98 -10.44 -2.16
N ARG A 44 -4.23 -11.65 -1.66
CA ARG A 44 -5.52 -12.33 -1.85
C ARG A 44 -6.68 -11.57 -1.21
N GLY A 45 -6.48 -11.04 0.00
CA GLY A 45 -7.47 -10.19 0.67
C GLY A 45 -7.75 -8.91 -0.11
N SER A 46 -6.69 -8.28 -0.63
CA SER A 46 -6.74 -7.10 -1.49
C SER A 46 -7.53 -7.34 -2.77
N LEU A 47 -7.31 -8.47 -3.47
CA LEU A 47 -8.08 -8.85 -4.65
C LEU A 47 -9.57 -9.04 -4.35
N ALA A 48 -9.89 -9.73 -3.24
CA ALA A 48 -11.28 -9.93 -2.83
C ALA A 48 -11.98 -8.59 -2.53
N HIS A 49 -11.28 -7.68 -1.84
CA HIS A 49 -11.79 -6.34 -1.54
C HIS A 49 -11.98 -5.50 -2.82
N ALA A 50 -11.02 -5.51 -3.74
CA ALA A 50 -11.11 -4.81 -5.02
C ALA A 50 -12.35 -5.26 -5.82
N ARG A 51 -12.57 -6.57 -5.91
CA ARG A 51 -13.75 -7.16 -6.58
C ARG A 51 -15.05 -6.77 -5.90
N MET A 52 -15.08 -6.75 -4.57
CA MET A 52 -16.23 -6.26 -3.81
C MET A 52 -16.51 -4.78 -4.11
N LEU A 53 -15.50 -3.90 -4.08
CA LEU A 53 -15.66 -2.48 -4.39
C LEU A 53 -16.19 -2.26 -5.81
N ALA A 54 -15.69 -3.01 -6.79
CA ALA A 54 -16.17 -2.97 -8.16
C ALA A 54 -17.62 -3.44 -8.27
N HIS A 55 -17.97 -4.54 -7.59
CA HIS A 55 -19.35 -5.05 -7.53
C HIS A 55 -20.31 -4.03 -6.90
N ARG A 56 -19.85 -3.21 -5.95
CA ARG A 56 -20.63 -2.12 -5.35
C ARG A 56 -20.63 -0.83 -6.17
N GLY A 57 -19.95 -0.78 -7.32
CA GLY A 57 -19.85 0.40 -8.17
C GLY A 57 -18.98 1.52 -7.60
N ILE A 58 -18.19 1.25 -6.56
CA ILE A 58 -17.23 2.21 -5.97
C ILE A 58 -15.98 2.30 -6.83
N LEU A 59 -15.63 1.20 -7.49
CA LEU A 59 -14.44 1.07 -8.33
C LEU A 59 -14.85 0.72 -9.76
N GLY A 60 -14.26 1.39 -10.76
CA GLY A 60 -14.57 1.14 -12.17
C GLY A 60 -13.91 -0.15 -12.68
N ALA A 61 -14.43 -0.71 -13.77
CA ALA A 61 -13.86 -1.94 -14.35
C ALA A 61 -12.38 -1.79 -14.77
N GLY A 62 -11.98 -0.61 -15.28
CA GLY A 62 -10.59 -0.32 -15.62
C GLY A 62 -9.67 -0.28 -14.39
N ASP A 63 -10.12 0.36 -13.31
CA ASP A 63 -9.39 0.36 -12.03
C ASP A 63 -9.25 -1.07 -11.48
N LEU A 64 -10.29 -1.91 -11.63
CA LEU A 64 -10.25 -3.29 -11.14
C LEU A 64 -9.19 -4.09 -11.87
N ALA A 65 -9.21 -4.04 -13.21
CA ALA A 65 -8.22 -4.72 -14.04
C ALA A 65 -6.80 -4.27 -13.70
N ALA A 66 -6.57 -2.96 -13.55
CA ALA A 66 -5.27 -2.42 -13.16
C ALA A 66 -4.81 -2.93 -11.78
N ILE A 67 -5.72 -3.00 -10.80
CA ILE A 67 -5.42 -3.55 -9.48
C ILE A 67 -5.08 -5.05 -9.56
N GLU A 68 -5.87 -5.84 -10.30
CA GLU A 68 -5.62 -7.28 -10.45
C GLU A 68 -4.26 -7.55 -11.11
N GLU A 69 -3.94 -6.85 -12.19
CA GLU A 69 -2.65 -6.95 -12.88
C GLU A 69 -1.49 -6.49 -11.98
N GLY A 70 -1.65 -5.35 -11.30
CA GLY A 70 -0.64 -4.80 -10.40
C GLY A 70 -0.34 -5.74 -9.23
N LEU A 71 -1.37 -6.31 -8.61
CA LEU A 71 -1.21 -7.27 -7.51
C LEU A 71 -0.63 -8.61 -7.98
N ALA A 72 -0.96 -9.07 -9.18
CA ALA A 72 -0.34 -10.27 -9.77
C ALA A 72 1.17 -10.07 -10.01
N ARG A 73 1.55 -8.88 -10.53
CA ARG A 73 2.95 -8.50 -10.68
C ARG A 73 3.68 -8.45 -9.35
N ILE A 74 3.09 -7.82 -8.34
CA ILE A 74 3.67 -7.74 -6.99
C ILE A 74 3.86 -9.14 -6.38
N GLY A 75 2.86 -10.02 -6.53
CA GLY A 75 2.96 -11.42 -6.10
C GLY A 75 4.16 -12.13 -6.74
N SER A 76 4.35 -11.95 -8.05
CA SER A 76 5.49 -12.52 -8.79
C SER A 76 6.83 -11.94 -8.32
N GLU A 77 6.90 -10.63 -8.04
CA GLU A 77 8.10 -9.98 -7.49
C GLU A 77 8.46 -10.56 -6.11
N ILE A 78 7.46 -10.85 -5.27
CA ILE A 78 7.66 -11.43 -3.94
C ILE A 78 8.13 -12.87 -4.04
N GLU A 79 7.49 -13.70 -4.86
CA GLU A 79 7.83 -15.11 -5.03
C GLU A 79 9.21 -15.32 -5.64
N SER A 80 9.61 -14.44 -6.56
CA SER A 80 10.95 -14.44 -7.16
C SER A 80 12.03 -13.83 -6.27
N GLY A 81 11.66 -13.25 -5.13
CA GLY A 81 12.59 -12.57 -4.22
C GLY A 81 13.12 -11.23 -4.74
N THR A 82 12.49 -10.66 -5.78
CA THR A 82 12.90 -9.38 -6.40
C THR A 82 12.17 -8.18 -5.79
N PHE A 83 11.11 -8.39 -5.01
CA PHE A 83 10.41 -7.33 -4.28
C PHE A 83 11.32 -6.67 -3.24
N VAL A 84 11.44 -5.34 -3.31
CA VAL A 84 12.27 -4.54 -2.40
C VAL A 84 11.43 -4.12 -1.19
N TRP A 85 11.69 -4.74 -0.05
CA TRP A 85 11.04 -4.42 1.22
C TRP A 85 11.67 -3.18 1.87
N SER A 86 10.83 -2.34 2.45
CA SER A 86 11.21 -1.11 3.13
C SER A 86 10.74 -1.12 4.58
N VAL A 87 11.68 -0.93 5.52
CA VAL A 87 11.37 -0.72 6.95
C VAL A 87 10.69 0.63 7.18
N ASP A 88 10.94 1.60 6.29
CA ASP A 88 10.25 2.90 6.33
C ASP A 88 8.76 2.80 6.00
N ASP A 89 8.35 1.68 5.41
CA ASP A 89 6.98 1.33 5.08
C ASP A 89 6.35 0.44 6.15
N GLU A 90 6.86 0.45 7.38
CA GLU A 90 6.26 -0.09 8.61
C GLU A 90 5.91 -1.59 8.59
N ASP A 91 4.94 -2.00 7.79
CA ASP A 91 4.33 -3.34 7.74
C ASP A 91 4.23 -3.88 6.29
N VAL A 92 3.84 -5.15 6.16
CA VAL A 92 3.61 -5.79 4.84
C VAL A 92 2.56 -5.06 3.99
N HIS A 93 1.54 -4.50 4.62
CA HIS A 93 0.38 -3.90 3.94
C HIS A 93 0.78 -2.60 3.24
N LEU A 94 1.52 -1.73 3.93
CA LEU A 94 1.97 -0.45 3.39
C LEU A 94 3.05 -0.64 2.32
N ASN A 95 3.90 -1.65 2.45
CA ASN A 95 4.84 -2.04 1.38
C ASN A 95 4.09 -2.39 0.08
N ILE A 96 3.06 -3.23 0.17
CA ILE A 96 2.25 -3.63 -0.99
C ILE A 96 1.45 -2.44 -1.54
N GLU A 97 0.82 -1.64 -0.66
CA GLU A 97 0.06 -0.44 -1.02
C GLU A 97 0.92 0.58 -1.80
N LYS A 98 2.12 0.87 -1.31
CA LYS A 98 3.04 1.81 -1.98
C LYS A 98 3.54 1.25 -3.30
N ARG A 99 3.89 -0.05 -3.36
CA ARG A 99 4.30 -0.67 -4.61
C ARG A 99 3.17 -0.65 -5.64
N LEU A 100 1.95 -0.96 -5.23
CA LEU A 100 0.78 -0.92 -6.11
C LEU A 100 0.52 0.50 -6.61
N THR A 101 0.50 1.49 -5.73
CA THR A 101 0.34 2.89 -6.10
C THR A 101 1.43 3.37 -7.07
N ALA A 102 2.68 2.92 -6.88
CA ALA A 102 3.77 3.23 -7.82
C ALA A 102 3.58 2.58 -9.19
N LEU A 103 2.90 1.42 -9.27
CA LEU A 103 2.66 0.71 -10.53
C LEU A 103 1.46 1.28 -11.31
N ILE A 104 0.37 1.62 -10.62
CA ILE A 104 -0.93 1.93 -11.27
C ILE A 104 -1.54 3.28 -10.86
N GLY A 105 -0.81 4.09 -10.11
CA GLY A 105 -1.22 5.44 -9.72
C GLY A 105 -2.47 5.44 -8.82
N ASP A 106 -3.41 6.33 -9.13
CA ASP A 106 -4.58 6.60 -8.29
C ASP A 106 -5.53 5.40 -8.16
N ALA A 107 -5.55 4.48 -9.11
CA ALA A 107 -6.30 3.23 -8.99
C ALA A 107 -5.85 2.43 -7.75
N GLY A 108 -4.54 2.41 -7.46
CA GLY A 108 -3.98 1.73 -6.29
C GLY A 108 -4.44 2.35 -4.97
N LYS A 109 -4.54 3.68 -4.90
CA LYS A 109 -5.02 4.40 -3.70
C LYS A 109 -6.48 4.07 -3.37
N ARG A 110 -7.32 3.87 -4.40
CA ARG A 110 -8.76 3.60 -4.23
C ARG A 110 -9.04 2.27 -3.54
N LEU A 111 -8.12 1.31 -3.61
CA LEU A 111 -8.24 0.00 -2.97
C LEU A 111 -8.48 0.09 -1.45
N HIS A 112 -8.01 1.14 -0.77
CA HIS A 112 -8.15 1.28 0.68
C HIS A 112 -9.49 1.85 1.14
N THR A 113 -10.40 2.15 0.19
CA THR A 113 -11.74 2.65 0.52
C THR A 113 -12.48 1.63 1.38
N GLY A 114 -12.89 2.05 2.58
CA GLY A 114 -13.66 1.22 3.52
C GLY A 114 -12.90 0.04 4.12
N ARG A 115 -11.56 0.04 4.09
CA ARG A 115 -10.73 -1.03 4.63
C ARG A 115 -9.87 -0.55 5.80
N SER A 116 -9.78 -1.38 6.84
CA SER A 116 -8.76 -1.28 7.90
C SER A 116 -7.70 -2.36 7.71
N ARG A 117 -6.50 -2.09 8.19
CA ARG A 117 -5.49 -3.12 8.46
C ARG A 117 -5.95 -3.99 9.64
#